data_AF-A0A660N0S5-F1
#
_entry.id   AF-A0A660N0S5-F1
#
_cell.length_a   1.000
_cell.length_b   1.000
_cell.length_c   1.000
_cell.angle_alpha   90.00
_cell.angle_beta   90.00
_cell.angle_gamma   90.00
#
_symmetry.space_group_name_H-M   'P 1'
#
loop_
_entity.id
_entity.type
_entity.pdbx_description
1 polymer ?
#
loop_
_entity_poly.entity_id
_entity_poly.type
_entity_poly.pdbx_seq_one_letter_code
_entity_poly.pdbx_strand_id
1 'polypeptide(L)'
;MNKSSLKTATPLRQALATFPAYPFRPYFLLVAALVPLAGAVWALAAAGLWPFAAAPLEFHAYAFLNIIGGASFAGFLFTALPEWTHDARPLQRHFYATCALWLAALAAAPFAIAVSAWLMLPFWLYLALFAAHLAWRARDSRQISVTVLMLAIAAADAGYAAGGGTLWLKTLAHLFAAGILLINFRIGRAIGQKALEEAGRSDCSFMPNPFYRNLSVWLVYAYAAAELLLRRPEVSAWLSLAAGLAVLGRLREWHYAVLLRRYYIRWYYLTMLATGAGYVWLGAAGILGRGSPLL
;
A
#
# COMPACT_ATOMS: atom_id res chain seq x y z
N MET A 1 24.74 10.32 -19.28
CA MET A 1 24.61 9.96 -20.71
C MET A 1 23.85 11.06 -21.44
N ASN A 2 24.41 11.56 -22.55
CA ASN A 2 23.83 12.66 -23.32
C ASN A 2 22.62 12.16 -24.14
N LYS A 3 21.52 12.94 -24.23
CA LYS A 3 20.27 12.53 -24.94
C LYS A 3 20.50 12.13 -26.40
N SER A 4 21.56 12.65 -27.03
CA SER A 4 21.99 12.33 -28.40
C SER A 4 22.41 10.86 -28.57
N SER A 5 23.12 10.27 -27.60
CA SER A 5 23.64 8.89 -27.73
C SER A 5 22.59 7.80 -27.51
N LEU A 6 21.40 8.16 -27.01
CA LEU A 6 20.29 7.22 -26.85
C LEU A 6 19.54 7.01 -28.16
N LYS A 7 19.45 8.01 -29.04
CA LYS A 7 18.67 7.94 -30.29
C LYS A 7 19.19 6.89 -31.29
N THR A 8 20.47 6.56 -31.23
CA THR A 8 21.12 5.58 -32.11
C THR A 8 21.24 4.18 -31.49
N ALA A 9 20.83 4.02 -30.23
CA ALA A 9 20.88 2.74 -29.53
C ALA A 9 19.70 1.84 -29.94
N THR A 10 19.92 0.53 -29.94
CA THR A 10 18.86 -0.46 -30.15
C THR A 10 17.70 -0.24 -29.15
N PRO A 11 16.45 -0.59 -29.52
CA PRO A 11 15.28 -0.40 -28.65
C PRO A 11 15.47 -0.96 -27.25
N LEU A 12 16.16 -2.11 -27.13
CA LEU A 12 16.50 -2.73 -25.85
C LEU A 12 17.44 -1.86 -25.00
N ARG A 13 18.50 -1.28 -25.60
CA ARG A 13 19.43 -0.39 -24.88
C ARG A 13 18.75 0.90 -24.43
N GLN A 14 17.85 1.46 -25.23
CA GLN A 14 17.05 2.62 -24.83
C GLN A 14 16.10 2.27 -23.66
N ALA A 15 15.44 1.10 -23.73
CA ALA A 15 14.57 0.62 -22.67
C ALA A 15 15.33 0.43 -21.35
N LEU A 16 16.50 -0.23 -21.39
CA LEU A 16 17.36 -0.44 -20.22
C LEU A 16 17.89 0.88 -19.63
N ALA A 17 18.28 1.83 -20.47
CA ALA A 17 18.79 3.13 -20.00
C ALA A 17 17.70 4.03 -19.42
N THR A 18 16.44 3.88 -19.86
CA THR A 18 15.29 4.63 -19.32
C THR A 18 14.63 3.94 -18.13
N PHE A 19 14.94 2.66 -17.89
CA PHE A 19 14.34 1.86 -16.82
C PHE A 19 14.48 2.51 -15.43
N PRO A 20 15.67 3.02 -15.02
CA PRO A 20 15.83 3.71 -13.73
C PRO A 20 15.19 5.10 -13.70
N ALA A 21 14.91 5.70 -14.87
CA ALA A 21 14.28 7.02 -14.95
C ALA A 21 12.79 6.99 -14.59
N TYR A 22 12.17 5.81 -14.70
CA TYR A 22 10.77 5.55 -14.38
C TYR A 22 10.69 4.44 -13.32
N PRO A 23 10.93 4.76 -12.02
CA PRO A 23 11.13 3.76 -10.97
C PRO A 23 9.99 2.75 -10.83
N PHE A 24 8.77 3.11 -11.23
CA PHE A 24 7.64 2.18 -11.23
C PHE A 24 7.88 0.93 -12.07
N ARG A 25 8.59 1.04 -13.19
CA ARG A 25 8.84 -0.08 -14.10
C ARG A 25 9.66 -1.17 -13.43
N PRO A 26 10.87 -0.89 -12.88
CA PRO A 26 11.62 -1.90 -12.16
C PRO A 26 10.89 -2.40 -10.92
N TYR A 27 10.29 -1.52 -10.12
CA TYR A 27 9.62 -1.97 -8.89
C TYR A 27 8.45 -2.92 -9.14
N PHE A 28 7.54 -2.60 -10.06
CA PHE A 28 6.43 -3.51 -10.34
C PHE A 28 6.86 -4.80 -11.04
N LEU A 29 7.92 -4.77 -11.86
CA LEU A 29 8.49 -5.99 -12.43
C LEU A 29 9.11 -6.89 -11.36
N LEU A 30 9.87 -6.31 -10.43
CA LEU A 30 10.47 -7.03 -9.30
C LEU A 30 9.38 -7.64 -8.40
N VAL A 31 8.33 -6.87 -8.09
CA VAL A 31 7.17 -7.35 -7.34
C VAL A 31 6.51 -8.53 -8.05
N ALA A 32 6.22 -8.40 -9.34
CA ALA A 32 5.59 -9.47 -10.12
C ALA A 32 6.43 -10.76 -10.13
N ALA A 33 7.76 -10.65 -10.16
CA ALA A 33 8.66 -11.78 -10.08
C ALA A 33 8.74 -12.40 -8.67
N LEU A 34 8.66 -11.60 -7.60
CA LEU A 34 8.80 -12.05 -6.23
C LEU A 34 7.53 -12.67 -5.63
N VAL A 35 6.34 -12.22 -6.03
CA VAL A 35 5.06 -12.76 -5.53
C VAL A 35 4.97 -14.29 -5.65
N PRO A 36 5.24 -14.94 -6.81
CA PRO A 36 5.18 -16.39 -6.89
C PRO A 36 6.24 -17.07 -6.01
N LEU A 37 7.43 -16.47 -5.82
CA LEU A 37 8.48 -16.99 -4.95
C LEU A 37 8.07 -16.93 -3.47
N ALA A 38 7.45 -15.83 -3.04
CA ALA A 38 6.90 -15.71 -1.68
C ALA A 38 5.67 -16.62 -1.45
N GLY A 39 4.96 -17.00 -2.52
CA GLY A 39 3.91 -18.02 -2.48
C GLY A 39 4.45 -19.46 -2.41
N ALA A 40 5.58 -19.73 -3.07
CA ALA A 40 6.23 -21.05 -3.09
C ALA A 40 6.70 -21.54 -1.72
N VAL A 41 6.79 -20.62 -0.74
CA VAL A 41 7.03 -20.91 0.69
C VAL A 41 6.15 -22.06 1.18
N TRP A 42 4.85 -22.07 0.82
CA TRP A 42 3.92 -23.09 1.29
C TRP A 42 4.19 -24.47 0.67
N ALA A 43 4.57 -24.51 -0.60
CA ALA A 43 4.94 -25.76 -1.27
C ALA A 43 6.25 -26.34 -0.68
N LEU A 44 7.25 -25.50 -0.44
CA LEU A 44 8.52 -25.91 0.18
C LEU A 44 8.33 -26.37 1.63
N ALA A 45 7.51 -25.64 2.41
CA ALA A 45 7.19 -26.02 3.77
C ALA A 45 6.43 -27.36 3.82
N ALA A 46 5.44 -27.56 2.96
CA ALA A 46 4.69 -28.81 2.87
C ALA A 46 5.57 -30.01 2.46
N ALA A 47 6.57 -29.78 1.62
CA ALA A 47 7.54 -30.79 1.22
C ALA A 47 8.63 -31.06 2.27
N GLY A 48 8.69 -30.31 3.38
CA GLY A 48 9.77 -30.38 4.35
C GLY A 48 11.12 -29.84 3.84
N LEU A 49 11.10 -29.07 2.74
CA LEU A 49 12.27 -28.55 2.05
C LEU A 49 12.53 -27.07 2.34
N TRP A 50 11.99 -26.53 3.42
CA TRP A 50 12.14 -25.13 3.77
C TRP A 50 13.59 -24.82 4.18
N PRO A 51 14.35 -24.03 3.41
CA PRO A 51 15.81 -23.93 3.58
C PRO A 51 16.26 -22.77 4.47
N PHE A 52 15.31 -21.97 4.96
CA PHE A 52 15.58 -20.68 5.59
C PHE A 52 15.38 -20.73 7.11
N ALA A 53 16.10 -19.85 7.82
CA ALA A 53 16.08 -19.82 9.28
C ALA A 53 14.76 -19.30 9.84
N ALA A 54 14.11 -18.37 9.12
CA ALA A 54 12.81 -17.85 9.51
C ALA A 54 11.71 -18.89 9.33
N ALA A 55 10.74 -18.96 10.24
CA ALA A 55 9.59 -19.84 10.08
C ALA A 55 8.79 -19.50 8.80
N PRO A 56 8.25 -20.49 8.06
CA PRO A 56 7.55 -20.25 6.79
C PRO A 56 6.43 -19.20 6.88
N LEU A 57 5.59 -19.26 7.91
CA LEU A 57 4.49 -18.31 8.12
C LEU A 57 5.00 -16.89 8.36
N GLU A 58 6.03 -16.73 9.21
CA GLU A 58 6.60 -15.43 9.52
C GLU A 58 7.28 -14.83 8.29
N PHE A 59 8.09 -15.61 7.59
CA PHE A 59 8.72 -15.19 6.34
C PHE A 59 7.67 -14.80 5.30
N HIS A 60 6.62 -15.59 5.12
CA HIS A 60 5.53 -15.28 4.19
C HIS A 60 4.88 -13.93 4.53
N ALA A 61 4.44 -13.75 5.78
CA ALA A 61 3.80 -12.51 6.22
C ALA A 61 4.73 -11.29 6.07
N TYR A 62 5.97 -11.40 6.52
CA TYR A 62 6.96 -10.33 6.42
C TYR A 62 7.33 -10.01 4.96
N ALA A 63 7.53 -11.02 4.11
CA ALA A 63 7.88 -10.83 2.72
C ALA A 63 6.76 -10.10 1.95
N PHE A 64 5.49 -10.45 2.19
CA PHE A 64 4.37 -9.75 1.54
C PHE A 64 4.20 -8.31 2.02
N LEU A 65 4.37 -8.05 3.32
CA LEU A 65 4.17 -6.73 3.89
C LEU A 65 5.37 -5.80 3.64
N ASN A 66 6.57 -6.19 4.04
CA ASN A 66 7.74 -5.31 3.98
C ASN A 66 8.47 -5.37 2.64
N ILE A 67 8.76 -6.56 2.12
CA ILE A 67 9.58 -6.69 0.91
C ILE A 67 8.75 -6.37 -0.35
N ILE A 68 7.68 -7.13 -0.59
CA ILE A 68 6.81 -6.95 -1.76
C ILE A 68 5.99 -5.68 -1.61
N GLY A 69 5.41 -5.45 -0.44
CA GLY A 69 4.66 -4.24 -0.13
C GLY A 69 5.53 -2.99 -0.23
N GLY A 70 6.72 -2.99 0.37
CA GLY A 70 7.68 -1.87 0.27
C GLY A 70 8.03 -1.51 -1.17
N ALA A 71 8.41 -2.50 -1.99
CA ALA A 71 8.65 -2.29 -3.41
C ALA A 71 7.42 -1.74 -4.16
N SER A 72 6.22 -2.25 -3.84
CA SER A 72 4.96 -1.77 -4.41
C SER A 72 4.68 -0.30 -4.05
N PHE A 73 4.91 0.08 -2.78
CA PHE A 73 4.79 1.45 -2.32
C PHE A 73 5.79 2.38 -3.01
N ALA A 74 7.06 1.99 -3.14
CA ALA A 74 8.06 2.77 -3.86
C ALA A 74 7.66 2.99 -5.33
N GLY A 75 7.28 1.91 -6.03
CA GLY A 75 6.83 1.99 -7.42
C GLY A 75 5.61 2.92 -7.61
N PHE A 76 4.63 2.81 -6.72
CA PHE A 76 3.46 3.67 -6.71
C PHE A 76 3.82 5.13 -6.40
N LEU A 77 4.51 5.40 -5.30
CA LEU A 77 4.78 6.75 -4.80
C LEU A 77 5.71 7.55 -5.74
N PHE A 78 6.70 6.90 -6.35
CA PHE A 78 7.56 7.56 -7.34
C PHE A 78 6.83 7.90 -8.64
N THR A 79 5.61 7.40 -8.85
CA THR A 79 4.76 7.81 -9.99
C THR A 79 3.72 8.82 -9.54
N ALA A 80 2.99 8.47 -8.48
CA ALA A 80 1.84 9.18 -8.00
C ALA A 80 2.20 10.56 -7.45
N LEU A 81 3.19 10.66 -6.56
CA LEU A 81 3.49 11.93 -5.91
C LEU A 81 4.01 12.96 -6.91
N PRO A 82 5.01 12.67 -7.77
CA PRO A 82 5.46 13.63 -8.78
C PRO A 82 4.34 14.12 -9.70
N GLU A 83 3.45 13.24 -10.13
CA GLU A 83 2.28 13.60 -10.93
C GLU A 83 1.36 14.56 -10.18
N TRP A 84 1.06 14.28 -8.90
CA TRP A 84 0.13 15.06 -8.10
C TRP A 84 0.70 16.42 -7.67
N THR A 85 2.02 16.53 -7.61
CA THR A 85 2.73 17.76 -7.24
C THR A 85 3.33 18.49 -8.44
N HIS A 86 3.09 18.00 -9.67
CA HIS A 86 3.67 18.51 -10.91
C HIS A 86 5.21 18.63 -10.87
N ASP A 87 5.88 17.63 -10.27
CA ASP A 87 7.34 17.59 -10.18
C ASP A 87 7.94 16.76 -11.32
N ALA A 88 8.66 17.41 -12.24
CA ALA A 88 9.26 16.77 -13.41
C ALA A 88 10.75 16.38 -13.21
N ARG A 89 11.27 16.44 -11.98
CA ARG A 89 12.70 16.17 -11.73
C ARG A 89 13.05 14.69 -11.94
N PRO A 90 14.29 14.37 -12.34
CA PRO A 90 14.72 13.00 -12.53
C PRO A 90 14.63 12.16 -11.23
N LEU A 91 14.02 10.98 -11.32
CA LEU A 91 13.81 10.09 -10.18
C LEU A 91 14.92 9.03 -10.00
N GLN A 92 15.90 8.98 -10.91
CA GLN A 92 16.95 7.95 -10.94
C GLN A 92 17.70 7.81 -9.62
N ARG A 93 18.09 8.94 -9.00
CA ARG A 93 18.79 8.93 -7.71
C ARG A 93 17.94 8.32 -6.59
N HIS A 94 16.64 8.58 -6.63
CA HIS A 94 15.69 8.10 -5.64
C HIS A 94 15.50 6.59 -5.78
N PHE A 95 15.39 6.11 -7.02
CA PHE A 95 15.39 4.68 -7.34
C PHE A 95 16.65 3.98 -6.84
N TYR A 96 17.85 4.44 -7.18
CA TYR A 96 19.07 3.74 -6.75
C TYR A 96 19.23 3.70 -5.24
N ALA A 97 18.95 4.81 -4.55
CA ALA A 97 19.03 4.86 -3.09
C ALA A 97 18.06 3.86 -2.42
N THR A 98 16.79 3.88 -2.83
CA THR A 98 15.76 2.99 -2.27
C THR A 98 15.94 1.54 -2.71
N CYS A 99 16.42 1.29 -3.92
CA CYS A 99 16.71 -0.05 -4.43
C CYS A 99 17.87 -0.69 -3.66
N ALA A 100 18.93 0.06 -3.34
CA ALA A 100 20.05 -0.45 -2.54
C ALA A 100 19.59 -0.87 -1.13
N LEU A 101 18.81 -0.03 -0.45
CA LEU A 101 18.23 -0.35 0.87
C LEU A 101 17.33 -1.58 0.80
N TRP A 102 16.46 -1.63 -0.20
CA TRP A 102 15.52 -2.72 -0.39
C TRP A 102 16.21 -4.06 -0.73
N LEU A 103 17.25 -4.04 -1.58
CA LEU A 103 18.03 -5.24 -1.90
C LEU A 103 18.77 -5.78 -0.68
N ALA A 104 19.31 -4.89 0.16
CA ALA A 104 19.95 -5.29 1.42
C ALA A 104 18.94 -5.97 2.36
N ALA A 105 17.74 -5.40 2.50
CA ALA A 105 16.66 -6.00 3.27
C ALA A 105 16.19 -7.34 2.70
N LEU A 106 16.00 -7.44 1.38
CA LEU A 106 15.62 -8.66 0.68
C LEU A 106 16.65 -9.78 0.90
N ALA A 107 17.95 -9.46 0.81
CA ALA A 107 19.02 -10.43 1.04
C ALA A 107 19.06 -10.92 2.49
N ALA A 108 18.74 -10.05 3.45
CA ALA A 108 18.70 -10.41 4.88
C ALA A 108 17.46 -11.22 5.27
N ALA A 109 16.32 -11.00 4.61
CA ALA A 109 15.02 -11.55 5.01
C ALA A 109 14.98 -13.09 5.20
N PRO A 110 15.62 -13.92 4.37
CA PRO A 110 15.61 -15.37 4.54
C PRO A 110 16.40 -15.85 5.77
N PHE A 111 17.37 -15.06 6.25
CA PHE A 111 18.31 -15.48 7.29
C PHE A 111 18.03 -14.79 8.63
N ALA A 112 17.63 -13.52 8.60
CA ALA A 112 17.39 -12.72 9.79
C ALA A 112 16.34 -11.64 9.50
N ILE A 113 15.07 -11.96 9.78
CA ILE A 113 13.95 -11.04 9.53
C ILE A 113 14.09 -9.74 10.34
N ALA A 114 14.52 -9.81 11.61
CA ALA A 114 14.73 -8.60 12.42
C ALA A 114 15.76 -7.66 11.80
N VAL A 115 16.86 -8.19 11.26
CA VAL A 115 17.88 -7.40 10.53
C VAL A 115 17.28 -6.82 9.26
N SER A 116 16.52 -7.61 8.51
CA SER A 116 15.80 -7.12 7.33
C SER A 116 14.87 -5.95 7.67
N ALA A 117 14.13 -6.03 8.80
CA ALA A 117 13.21 -4.97 9.22
C ALA A 117 13.97 -3.68 9.60
N TRP A 118 15.09 -3.79 10.31
CA TRP A 118 15.97 -2.63 10.55
C TRP A 118 16.52 -2.00 9.27
N LEU A 119 16.77 -2.80 8.23
CA LEU A 119 17.18 -2.31 6.91
C LEU A 119 16.02 -1.69 6.11
N MET A 120 14.78 -2.12 6.35
CA MET A 120 13.57 -1.54 5.76
C MET A 120 13.17 -0.21 6.40
N LEU A 121 13.48 0.02 7.68
CA LEU A 121 13.19 1.29 8.34
C LEU A 121 13.73 2.53 7.59
N PRO A 122 15.02 2.63 7.22
CA PRO A 122 15.50 3.77 6.43
C PRO A 122 14.85 3.85 5.05
N PHE A 123 14.41 2.73 4.46
CA PHE A 123 13.65 2.74 3.22
C PHE A 123 12.28 3.42 3.40
N TRP A 124 11.52 3.06 4.44
CA TRP A 124 10.24 3.68 4.74
C TRP A 124 10.37 5.16 5.09
N LEU A 125 11.38 5.51 5.91
CA LEU A 125 11.68 6.91 6.24
C LEU A 125 12.08 7.71 5.01
N TYR A 126 12.82 7.13 4.07
CA TYR A 126 13.15 7.78 2.80
C TYR A 126 11.89 8.13 2.01
N LEU A 127 10.94 7.20 1.88
CA LEU A 127 9.67 7.46 1.20
C LEU A 127 8.83 8.52 1.93
N ALA A 128 8.83 8.51 3.27
CA ALA A 128 8.18 9.55 4.07
C ALA A 128 8.77 10.94 3.82
N LEU A 129 10.10 11.05 3.83
CA LEU A 129 10.83 12.29 3.55
C LEU A 129 10.61 12.76 2.10
N PHE A 130 10.61 11.83 1.15
CA PHE A 130 10.30 12.13 -0.25
C PHE A 130 8.90 12.72 -0.39
N ALA A 131 7.90 12.10 0.23
CA ALA A 131 6.52 12.60 0.25
C ALA A 131 6.41 13.97 0.92
N ALA A 132 7.03 14.16 2.09
CA ALA A 132 7.04 15.42 2.81
C ALA A 132 7.69 16.55 1.99
N HIS A 133 8.83 16.26 1.36
CA HIS A 133 9.56 17.22 0.53
C HIS A 133 8.73 17.69 -0.66
N LEU A 134 8.06 16.76 -1.35
CA LEU A 134 7.20 17.08 -2.49
C LEU A 134 5.96 17.87 -2.06
N ALA A 135 5.31 17.47 -0.96
CA ALA A 135 4.18 18.17 -0.37
C ALA A 135 4.53 19.62 -0.02
N TRP A 136 5.67 19.84 0.64
CA TRP A 136 6.16 21.15 1.02
C TRP A 136 6.46 22.03 -0.20
N ARG A 137 7.18 21.49 -1.18
CA ARG A 137 7.52 22.22 -2.41
C ARG A 137 6.30 22.62 -3.24
N ALA A 138 5.32 21.74 -3.34
CA ALA A 138 4.08 22.01 -4.06
C ALA A 138 3.11 22.91 -3.27
N ARG A 139 3.40 23.17 -1.98
CA ARG A 139 2.48 23.81 -1.02
C ARG A 139 1.11 23.12 -1.02
N ASP A 140 1.09 21.81 -1.23
CA ASP A 140 -0.13 21.00 -1.29
C ASP A 140 -0.33 20.21 0.01
N SER A 141 -1.11 20.78 0.93
CA SER A 141 -1.44 20.16 2.22
C SER A 141 -2.19 18.83 2.08
N ARG A 142 -2.79 18.54 0.92
CA ARG A 142 -3.51 17.28 0.69
C ARG A 142 -2.55 16.07 0.74
N GLN A 143 -1.27 16.28 0.44
CA GLN A 143 -0.27 15.22 0.42
C GLN A 143 0.30 14.88 1.80
N ILE A 144 0.04 15.71 2.83
CA ILE A 144 0.45 15.44 4.22
C ILE A 144 -0.09 14.10 4.69
N SER A 145 -1.30 13.72 4.25
CA SER A 145 -1.91 12.43 4.57
C SER A 145 -1.06 11.21 4.12
N VAL A 146 -0.35 11.33 2.99
CA VAL A 146 0.58 10.30 2.50
C VAL A 146 1.83 10.26 3.36
N THR A 147 2.36 11.42 3.76
CA THR A 147 3.50 11.49 4.69
C THR A 147 3.17 10.85 6.03
N VAL A 148 2.01 11.17 6.62
CA VAL A 148 1.54 10.58 7.88
C VAL A 148 1.42 9.06 7.74
N LEU A 149 0.86 8.57 6.64
CA LEU A 149 0.78 7.13 6.36
C LEU A 149 2.18 6.49 6.33
N MET A 150 3.14 7.09 5.62
CA MET A 150 4.49 6.54 5.51
C MET A 150 5.21 6.54 6.87
N LEU A 151 5.02 7.58 7.68
CA LEU A 151 5.55 7.62 9.05
C LEU A 151 4.92 6.57 9.95
N ALA A 152 3.61 6.33 9.84
CA ALA A 152 2.93 5.28 10.58
C ALA A 152 3.45 3.89 10.19
N ILE A 153 3.68 3.63 8.89
CA ILE A 153 4.28 2.38 8.40
C ILE A 153 5.70 2.23 8.95
N ALA A 154 6.54 3.28 8.87
CA ALA A 154 7.89 3.25 9.42
C ALA A 154 7.90 2.98 10.94
N ALA A 155 6.96 3.56 11.69
CA ALA A 155 6.84 3.32 13.13
C ALA A 155 6.41 1.88 13.44
N ALA A 156 5.47 1.32 12.68
CA ALA A 156 5.04 -0.07 12.85
C ALA A 156 6.16 -1.06 12.46
N ASP A 157 6.93 -0.76 11.43
CA ASP A 157 8.10 -1.55 11.02
C ASP A 157 9.22 -1.48 12.06
N ALA A 158 9.50 -0.31 12.64
CA ALA A 158 10.44 -0.17 13.75
C ALA A 158 9.99 -0.97 14.99
N GLY A 159 8.69 -0.95 15.30
CA GLY A 159 8.11 -1.77 16.36
C GLY A 159 8.30 -3.26 16.10
N TYR A 160 8.09 -3.71 14.86
CA TYR A 160 8.38 -5.08 14.44
C TYR A 160 9.87 -5.42 14.51
N ALA A 161 10.76 -4.52 14.09
CA ALA A 161 12.21 -4.74 14.10
C ALA A 161 12.76 -4.87 15.53
N ALA A 162 12.17 -4.16 16.50
CA ALA A 162 12.58 -4.19 17.90
C ALA A 162 11.97 -5.36 18.68
N GLY A 163 10.69 -5.68 18.45
CA GLY A 163 9.93 -6.63 19.27
C GLY A 163 9.49 -7.92 18.57
N GLY A 164 9.55 -7.97 17.24
CA GLY A 164 9.00 -9.05 16.44
C GLY A 164 7.50 -9.26 16.67
N GLY A 165 6.97 -10.39 16.21
CA GLY A 165 5.62 -10.83 16.54
C GLY A 165 4.51 -10.34 15.61
N THR A 166 3.39 -11.06 15.67
CA THR A 166 2.29 -10.95 14.71
C THR A 166 1.48 -9.66 14.85
N LEU A 167 1.48 -9.02 16.03
CA LEU A 167 0.77 -7.75 16.28
C LEU A 167 1.24 -6.64 15.34
N TRP A 168 2.55 -6.46 15.18
CA TRP A 168 3.10 -5.41 14.32
C TRP A 168 2.88 -5.70 12.84
N LEU A 169 3.02 -6.96 12.42
CA LEU A 169 2.70 -7.37 11.04
C LEU A 169 1.22 -7.14 10.70
N LYS A 170 0.30 -7.49 11.62
CA LYS A 170 -1.12 -7.16 11.46
C LYS A 170 -1.33 -5.65 11.37
N THR A 171 -0.67 -4.89 12.24
CA THR A 171 -0.75 -3.42 12.21
C THR A 171 -0.28 -2.86 10.87
N LEU A 172 0.83 -3.35 10.32
CA LEU A 172 1.30 -3.00 8.97
C LEU A 172 0.24 -3.31 7.90
N ALA A 173 -0.41 -4.47 7.97
CA ALA A 173 -1.49 -4.82 7.05
C ALA A 173 -2.67 -3.84 7.14
N HIS A 174 -3.06 -3.41 8.35
CA HIS A 174 -4.10 -2.41 8.55
C HIS A 174 -3.68 -1.02 8.04
N LEU A 175 -2.42 -0.63 8.20
CA LEU A 175 -1.88 0.60 7.62
C LEU A 175 -1.88 0.55 6.09
N PHE A 176 -1.60 -0.61 5.49
CA PHE A 176 -1.71 -0.78 4.02
C PHE A 176 -3.15 -0.62 3.56
N ALA A 177 -4.11 -1.21 4.29
CA ALA A 177 -5.53 -0.99 4.04
C ALA A 177 -5.91 0.50 4.17
N ALA A 178 -5.39 1.22 5.17
CA ALA A 178 -5.56 2.67 5.29
C ALA A 178 -5.00 3.42 4.07
N GLY A 179 -3.85 2.99 3.55
CA GLY A 179 -3.27 3.53 2.33
C GLY A 179 -4.15 3.33 1.09
N ILE A 180 -4.69 2.12 0.91
CA ILE A 180 -5.66 1.82 -0.15
C ILE A 180 -6.87 2.77 -0.03
N LEU A 181 -7.46 2.88 1.16
CA LEU A 181 -8.64 3.74 1.39
C LEU A 181 -8.34 5.23 1.14
N LEU A 182 -7.16 5.70 1.53
CA LEU A 182 -6.69 7.06 1.32
C LEU A 182 -6.61 7.39 -0.18
N ILE A 183 -5.96 6.51 -0.94
CA ILE A 183 -5.71 6.71 -2.37
C ILE A 183 -6.99 6.51 -3.18
N ASN A 184 -7.87 5.61 -2.74
CA ASN A 184 -9.13 5.26 -3.42
C ASN A 184 -10.05 6.45 -3.63
N PHE A 185 -9.98 7.52 -2.83
CA PHE A 185 -10.76 8.73 -3.11
C PHE A 185 -10.28 9.44 -4.38
N ARG A 186 -8.96 9.55 -4.59
CA ARG A 186 -8.39 10.20 -5.79
C ARG A 186 -8.64 9.35 -7.03
N ILE A 187 -8.40 8.04 -6.92
CA ILE A 187 -8.70 7.08 -7.99
C ILE A 187 -10.19 7.11 -8.33
N GLY A 188 -11.05 7.06 -7.30
CA GLY A 188 -12.51 7.10 -7.45
C GLY A 188 -12.99 8.31 -8.26
N ARG A 189 -12.49 9.51 -7.97
CA ARG A 189 -12.82 10.70 -8.77
C ARG A 189 -12.41 10.57 -10.24
N ALA A 190 -11.20 10.11 -10.50
CA ALA A 190 -10.69 9.98 -11.86
C ALA A 190 -11.46 8.91 -12.67
N ILE A 191 -11.71 7.73 -12.08
CA ILE A 191 -12.45 6.66 -12.78
C ILE A 191 -13.94 6.97 -12.92
N GLY A 192 -14.54 7.65 -11.94
CA GLY A 192 -15.93 8.08 -11.99
C GLY A 192 -16.14 9.10 -13.11
N GLN A 193 -15.24 10.09 -13.20
CA GLN A 193 -15.26 11.07 -14.29
C GLN A 193 -15.06 10.41 -15.66
N LYS A 194 -14.06 9.53 -15.78
CA LYS A 194 -13.81 8.77 -17.01
C LYS A 194 -15.03 7.94 -17.45
N ALA A 195 -15.75 7.34 -16.52
CA ALA A 195 -16.94 6.55 -16.84
C ALA A 195 -18.11 7.39 -17.38
N LEU A 196 -18.27 8.62 -16.89
CA LEU A 196 -19.26 9.57 -17.40
C LEU A 196 -18.90 10.03 -18.82
N GLU A 197 -17.64 10.36 -19.05
CA GLU A 197 -17.11 10.74 -20.37
C GLU A 197 -17.32 9.61 -21.39
N GLU A 198 -16.94 8.37 -21.05
CA GLU A 198 -17.15 7.20 -21.92
C GLU A 198 -18.63 6.90 -22.17
N ALA A 199 -19.53 7.35 -21.29
CA ALA A 199 -20.98 7.19 -21.42
C ALA A 199 -21.66 8.34 -22.19
N GLY A 200 -20.90 9.29 -22.73
CA GLY A 200 -21.44 10.45 -23.45
C GLY A 200 -22.11 11.48 -22.52
N ARG A 201 -21.76 11.48 -21.22
CA ARG A 201 -22.30 12.38 -20.19
C ARG A 201 -21.22 13.32 -19.69
N SER A 202 -20.58 14.03 -20.61
CA SER A 202 -19.52 15.00 -20.31
C SER A 202 -20.03 16.27 -19.62
N ASP A 203 -21.34 16.50 -19.65
CA ASP A 203 -22.06 17.53 -18.91
C ASP A 203 -22.11 17.24 -17.39
N CYS A 204 -21.97 15.97 -17.01
CA CYS A 204 -22.01 15.53 -15.62
C CYS A 204 -20.62 15.49 -14.99
N SER A 205 -20.53 15.86 -13.71
CA SER A 205 -19.31 15.71 -12.91
C SER A 205 -19.51 14.71 -11.78
N PHE A 206 -18.59 13.76 -11.64
CA PHE A 206 -18.63 12.80 -10.53
C PHE A 206 -18.09 13.44 -9.25
N MET A 207 -18.99 13.71 -8.30
CA MET A 207 -18.68 14.34 -7.01
C MET A 207 -18.89 13.34 -5.85
N PRO A 208 -17.84 12.64 -5.38
CA PRO A 208 -17.94 11.82 -4.18
C PRO A 208 -18.12 12.69 -2.94
N ASN A 209 -18.76 12.15 -1.91
CA ASN A 209 -19.13 12.91 -0.73
C ASN A 209 -17.87 13.28 0.08
N PRO A 210 -17.61 14.58 0.32
CA PRO A 210 -16.39 15.03 0.99
C PRO A 210 -16.31 14.58 2.46
N PHE A 211 -17.45 14.37 3.15
CA PHE A 211 -17.47 13.95 4.55
C PHE A 211 -16.95 12.51 4.73
N TYR A 212 -17.18 11.64 3.73
CA TYR A 212 -16.70 10.26 3.77
C TYR A 212 -15.26 10.11 3.28
N ARG A 213 -14.64 11.19 2.81
CA ARG A 213 -13.30 11.18 2.21
C ARG A 213 -12.27 10.50 3.10
N ASN A 214 -12.23 10.88 4.38
CA ASN A 214 -11.22 10.43 5.33
C ASN A 214 -11.81 9.64 6.52
N LEU A 215 -13.14 9.55 6.66
CA LEU A 215 -13.76 8.90 7.82
C LEU A 215 -13.27 7.45 8.01
N SER A 216 -13.30 6.66 6.94
CA SER A 216 -12.84 5.27 6.99
C SER A 216 -11.35 5.16 7.32
N VAL A 217 -10.53 6.09 6.82
CA VAL A 217 -9.08 6.13 7.07
C VAL A 217 -8.80 6.42 8.54
N TRP A 218 -9.47 7.41 9.12
CA TRP A 218 -9.34 7.74 10.54
C TRP A 218 -9.78 6.60 11.45
N LEU A 219 -10.86 5.90 11.10
CA LEU A 219 -11.31 4.74 11.88
C LEU A 219 -10.32 3.58 11.83
N VAL A 220 -9.68 3.33 10.68
CA VAL A 220 -8.61 2.32 10.57
C VAL A 220 -7.37 2.73 11.39
N TYR A 221 -6.99 4.01 11.38
CA TYR A 221 -5.90 4.49 12.26
C TYR A 221 -6.26 4.36 13.74
N ALA A 222 -7.48 4.74 14.13
CA ALA A 222 -7.95 4.60 15.50
C ALA A 222 -7.96 3.13 15.94
N TYR A 223 -8.41 2.22 15.07
CA TYR A 223 -8.35 0.78 15.28
C TYR A 223 -6.90 0.29 15.49
N ALA A 224 -5.98 0.65 14.59
CA ALA A 224 -4.57 0.27 14.69
C ALA A 224 -3.91 0.81 15.97
N ALA A 225 -4.23 2.04 16.36
CA ALA A 225 -3.74 2.64 17.61
C ALA A 225 -4.35 1.97 18.86
N ALA A 226 -5.64 1.62 18.81
CA ALA A 226 -6.32 0.94 19.92
C ALA A 226 -5.73 -0.45 20.19
N GLU A 227 -5.43 -1.22 19.13
CA GLU A 227 -4.76 -2.52 19.23
C GLU A 227 -3.38 -2.40 19.91
N LEU A 228 -2.59 -1.39 19.57
CA LEU A 228 -1.27 -1.19 20.14
C LEU A 228 -1.29 -0.65 21.58
N LEU A 229 -2.14 0.35 21.85
CA LEU A 229 -2.08 1.14 23.08
C LEU A 229 -3.03 0.63 24.17
N LEU A 230 -4.26 0.28 23.80
CA LEU A 230 -5.31 -0.01 24.78
C LEU A 230 -5.35 -1.49 25.14
N ARG A 231 -4.99 -2.38 24.20
CA ARG A 231 -5.05 -3.85 24.38
C ARG A 231 -6.41 -4.34 24.91
N ARG A 232 -7.48 -3.58 24.63
CA ARG A 232 -8.87 -3.93 24.99
C ARG A 232 -9.59 -4.41 23.73
N PRO A 233 -9.86 -5.72 23.60
CA PRO A 233 -10.39 -6.30 22.36
C PRO A 233 -11.76 -5.73 21.99
N GLU A 234 -12.57 -5.35 22.98
CA GLU A 234 -13.89 -4.76 22.75
C GLU A 234 -13.82 -3.44 21.97
N VAL A 235 -12.88 -2.55 22.33
CA VAL A 235 -12.74 -1.24 21.70
C VAL A 235 -12.30 -1.40 20.24
N SER A 236 -11.31 -2.25 19.99
CA SER A 236 -10.86 -2.59 18.64
C SER A 236 -11.95 -3.25 17.80
N ALA A 237 -12.78 -4.10 18.39
CA ALA A 237 -13.89 -4.75 17.69
C ALA A 237 -14.94 -3.73 17.23
N TRP A 238 -15.33 -2.79 18.09
CA TRP A 238 -16.25 -1.72 17.70
C TRP A 238 -15.64 -0.76 16.66
N LEU A 239 -14.35 -0.44 16.77
CA LEU A 239 -13.66 0.42 15.80
C LEU A 239 -13.52 -0.25 14.43
N SER A 240 -13.20 -1.54 14.37
CA SER A 240 -13.16 -2.29 13.11
C SER A 240 -14.54 -2.41 12.47
N LEU A 241 -15.60 -2.66 13.25
CA LEU A 241 -16.98 -2.64 12.75
C LEU A 241 -17.35 -1.27 12.17
N ALA A 242 -17.05 -0.18 12.90
CA ALA A 242 -17.31 1.18 12.44
C ALA A 242 -16.52 1.50 11.16
N ALA A 243 -15.25 1.09 11.08
CA ALA A 243 -14.43 1.25 9.88
C ALA A 243 -15.05 0.53 8.67
N GLY A 244 -15.48 -0.73 8.86
CA GLY A 244 -16.12 -1.53 7.81
C GLY A 244 -17.42 -0.89 7.32
N LEU A 245 -18.30 -0.47 8.22
CA LEU A 245 -19.55 0.23 7.87
C LEU A 245 -19.28 1.56 7.16
N ALA A 246 -18.26 2.31 7.58
CA ALA A 246 -17.87 3.55 6.90
C ALA A 246 -17.38 3.30 5.46
N VAL A 247 -16.65 2.21 5.22
CA VAL A 247 -16.23 1.79 3.87
C VAL A 247 -17.44 1.36 3.04
N LEU A 248 -18.33 0.53 3.57
CA LEU A 248 -19.54 0.08 2.87
C LEU A 248 -20.47 1.25 2.55
N GLY A 249 -20.59 2.23 3.46
CA GLY A 249 -21.36 3.45 3.25
C GLY A 249 -20.90 4.25 2.02
N ARG A 250 -19.62 4.14 1.62
CA ARG A 250 -19.10 4.79 0.40
C ARG A 250 -19.55 4.12 -0.89
N LEU A 251 -19.95 2.84 -0.85
CA LEU A 251 -20.41 2.12 -2.03
C LEU A 251 -21.69 2.74 -2.64
N ARG A 252 -22.46 3.49 -1.84
CA ARG A 252 -23.66 4.21 -2.30
C ARG A 252 -23.39 5.17 -3.45
N GLU A 253 -22.18 5.72 -3.52
CA GLU A 253 -21.77 6.67 -4.56
C GLU A 253 -21.72 6.01 -5.95
N TRP A 254 -21.67 4.68 -5.99
CA TRP A 254 -21.47 3.89 -7.20
C TRP A 254 -22.75 3.20 -7.67
N HIS A 255 -23.88 3.35 -6.96
CA HIS A 255 -25.16 2.72 -7.30
C HIS A 255 -25.90 3.40 -8.46
N TYR A 256 -25.17 3.71 -9.53
CA TYR A 256 -25.68 4.19 -10.79
C TYR A 256 -25.34 3.21 -11.89
N ALA A 257 -26.35 2.81 -12.68
CA ALA A 257 -26.18 1.82 -13.75
C ALA A 257 -25.13 2.24 -14.79
N VAL A 258 -25.04 3.55 -15.08
CA VAL A 258 -24.04 4.12 -16.00
C VAL A 258 -22.61 3.80 -15.54
N LEU A 259 -22.35 3.91 -14.24
CA LEU A 259 -21.05 3.66 -13.64
C LEU A 259 -20.75 2.15 -13.58
N LEU A 260 -21.69 1.35 -13.06
CA LEU A 260 -21.48 -0.10 -12.83
C LEU A 260 -21.32 -0.92 -14.11
N ARG A 261 -21.74 -0.41 -15.27
CA ARG A 261 -21.49 -1.07 -16.56
C ARG A 261 -20.00 -1.15 -16.90
N ARG A 262 -19.18 -0.21 -16.41
CA ARG A 262 -17.74 -0.17 -16.69
C ARG A 262 -16.99 -1.21 -15.86
N TYR A 263 -16.10 -1.98 -16.50
CA TYR A 263 -15.39 -3.09 -15.85
C TYR A 263 -14.45 -2.61 -14.72
N TYR A 264 -13.77 -1.49 -14.90
CA TYR A 264 -12.84 -0.94 -13.90
C TYR A 264 -13.58 -0.44 -12.65
N ILE A 265 -14.82 0.05 -12.79
CA ILE A 265 -15.68 0.41 -11.65
C ILE A 265 -16.11 -0.82 -10.87
N ARG A 266 -16.43 -1.93 -11.56
CA ARG A 266 -16.76 -3.20 -10.88
C ARG A 266 -15.60 -3.72 -10.02
N TRP A 267 -14.37 -3.63 -10.52
CA TRP A 267 -13.18 -3.98 -9.73
C TRP A 267 -12.97 -3.05 -8.53
N TYR A 268 -13.13 -1.74 -8.72
CA TYR A 268 -13.07 -0.78 -7.61
C TYR A 268 -14.14 -1.07 -6.55
N TYR A 269 -15.38 -1.33 -6.99
CA TYR A 269 -16.51 -1.67 -6.14
C TYR A 269 -16.23 -2.94 -5.33
N LEU A 270 -15.74 -3.99 -5.99
CA LEU A 270 -15.42 -5.27 -5.36
C LEU A 270 -14.31 -5.11 -4.32
N THR A 271 -13.26 -4.33 -4.60
CA THR A 271 -12.19 -4.05 -3.64
C THR A 271 -12.72 -3.34 -2.40
N MET A 272 -13.56 -2.32 -2.58
CA MET A 272 -14.18 -1.58 -1.47
C MET A 272 -15.16 -2.46 -0.68
N LEU A 273 -15.97 -3.29 -1.37
CA LEU A 273 -16.88 -4.23 -0.75
C LEU A 273 -16.14 -5.28 0.08
N ALA A 274 -15.09 -5.90 -0.48
CA ALA A 274 -14.28 -6.89 0.21
C ALA A 274 -13.57 -6.27 1.43
N THR A 275 -13.05 -5.05 1.29
CA THR A 275 -12.42 -4.33 2.41
C THR A 275 -13.45 -4.04 3.51
N GLY A 276 -14.60 -3.48 3.17
CA GLY A 276 -15.67 -3.18 4.12
C GLY A 276 -16.20 -4.42 4.82
N ALA A 277 -16.50 -5.48 4.06
CA ALA A 277 -16.95 -6.76 4.58
C ALA A 277 -15.91 -7.41 5.51
N GLY A 278 -14.62 -7.34 5.17
CA GLY A 278 -13.54 -7.85 6.01
C GLY A 278 -13.46 -7.15 7.37
N TYR A 279 -13.59 -5.82 7.40
CA TYR A 279 -13.60 -5.05 8.65
C TYR A 279 -14.89 -5.27 9.47
N VAL A 280 -16.05 -5.38 8.82
CA VAL A 280 -17.31 -5.75 9.50
C VAL A 280 -17.20 -7.15 10.12
N TRP A 281 -16.66 -8.12 9.39
CA TRP A 281 -16.42 -9.47 9.90
C TRP A 281 -15.49 -9.45 11.10
N LEU A 282 -14.36 -8.74 11.00
CA LEU A 282 -13.38 -8.59 12.08
C LEU A 282 -14.02 -8.02 13.35
N GLY A 283 -14.82 -6.96 13.22
CA GLY A 283 -15.51 -6.35 14.35
C GLY A 283 -16.62 -7.23 14.92
N ALA A 284 -17.44 -7.85 14.07
CA ALA A 284 -18.49 -8.76 14.49
C ALA A 284 -17.94 -9.97 15.25
N ALA A 285 -16.86 -10.56 14.77
CA ALA A 285 -16.20 -11.68 15.44
C ALA A 285 -15.65 -11.29 16.82
N GLY A 286 -15.03 -10.10 16.92
CA GLY A 286 -14.56 -9.56 18.20
C GLY A 286 -15.68 -9.28 19.21
N ILE A 287 -16.82 -8.72 18.76
CA ILE A 287 -17.97 -8.42 19.63
C ILE A 287 -18.68 -9.70 20.10
N LEU A 288 -18.84 -10.69 19.22
CA LEU A 288 -19.56 -11.93 19.52
C LEU A 288 -18.76 -12.90 20.41
N GLY A 289 -17.61 -12.49 20.93
CA GLY A 289 -16.77 -13.33 21.78
C GLY A 289 -16.22 -14.57 21.09
N ARG A 290 -16.31 -14.65 19.75
CA ARG A 290 -15.77 -15.76 18.93
C ARG A 290 -14.24 -15.66 18.78
N GLY A 291 -13.60 -14.92 19.69
CA GLY A 291 -12.27 -14.35 19.49
C GLY A 291 -12.28 -13.30 18.39
N SER A 292 -11.29 -12.41 18.41
CA SER A 292 -10.72 -12.00 17.12
C SER A 292 -10.41 -13.31 16.38
N PRO A 293 -10.83 -13.54 15.13
CA PRO A 293 -10.53 -14.78 14.41
C PRO A 293 -9.01 -14.95 14.14
N LEU A 294 -8.19 -14.15 14.81
CA LEU A 294 -6.75 -14.01 14.69
C LEU A 294 -6.04 -13.98 16.06
N LEU A 295 -6.73 -14.27 17.18
CA LEU A 295 -6.11 -14.63 18.47
C LEU A 295 -6.29 -16.13 18.71
#